data_AF-A0A151RDS5-F1
#
_entry.id   AF-A0A151RDS5-F1
#
_cell.length_a   1.000
_cell.length_b   1.000
_cell.length_c   1.000
_cell.angle_alpha   90.00
_cell.angle_beta   90.00
_cell.angle_gamma   90.00
#
_symmetry.space_group_name_H-M   'P 1'
#
loop_
_entity.id
_entity.type
_entity.pdbx_description
1 polymer ?
#
loop_
_entity_poly.entity_id
_entity_poly.type
_entity_poly.pdbx_seq_one_letter_code
_entity_poly.pdbx_strand_id
1 'polypeptide(L)'
;MATDNFVQPAIPRFDGHYDHWSMLMENFLRSKEYWQVVSDGIPESEVGSTMSEARKTEIEGLHLKDLKAKNYLFQAIDHSILETILNKDTSKDIWDSMKKKYQGSARAKRQQLQTLHSKFKTLRMKSVEKILRSMTPKFNFVVFSIEEAHDIEELSIDELQSSLLIHEQKITQQEKEEQALKSSTEIRSTSKGSKHKGKSRGSNDRGNNQEHQQFTQIYADLSLQHQMVVNIIL
;
A
#
# COMPACT_ATOMS: atom_id res chain seq x y z
N MET A 1 -42.28 25.60 -15.73
CA MET A 1 -41.91 25.55 -14.30
C MET A 1 -41.01 24.35 -14.12
N ALA A 2 -39.72 24.56 -13.86
CA ALA A 2 -38.81 23.45 -13.59
C ALA A 2 -39.17 22.89 -12.22
N THR A 3 -39.65 21.64 -12.19
CA THR A 3 -39.79 20.88 -10.94
C THR A 3 -38.38 20.57 -10.48
N ASP A 4 -37.89 21.33 -9.51
CA ASP A 4 -36.63 21.07 -8.83
C ASP A 4 -36.79 19.71 -8.13
N ASN A 5 -36.28 18.65 -8.75
CA ASN A 5 -36.30 17.30 -8.22
C ASN A 5 -35.31 17.23 -7.04
N PHE A 6 -35.68 17.83 -5.92
CA PHE A 6 -34.92 17.71 -4.68
C PHE A 6 -35.08 16.27 -4.17
N VAL A 7 -34.16 15.40 -4.57
CA VAL A 7 -34.08 14.02 -4.08
C VAL A 7 -33.97 14.07 -2.57
N GLN A 8 -34.90 13.41 -1.87
CA GLN A 8 -34.82 13.39 -0.41
C GLN A 8 -33.50 12.74 0.03
N PRO A 9 -32.73 13.41 0.91
CA PRO A 9 -31.48 12.84 1.38
C PRO A 9 -31.76 11.52 2.11
N ALA A 10 -31.07 10.46 1.70
CA ALA A 10 -31.15 9.16 2.34
C ALA A 10 -30.57 9.22 3.77
N ILE A 11 -31.12 8.40 4.67
CA ILE A 11 -30.62 8.30 6.05
C ILE A 11 -29.18 7.75 6.01
N PRO A 12 -28.17 8.50 6.49
CA PRO A 12 -26.79 8.04 6.48
C PRO A 12 -26.61 6.80 7.38
N ARG A 13 -26.19 5.68 6.80
CA ARG A 13 -25.86 4.45 7.55
C ARG A 13 -24.48 4.56 8.18
N PHE A 14 -24.34 4.08 9.41
CA PHE A 14 -23.07 4.05 10.10
C PHE A 14 -22.22 2.86 9.61
N ASP A 15 -21.03 3.16 9.12
CA ASP A 15 -20.09 2.20 8.51
C ASP A 15 -18.82 1.99 9.35
N GLY A 16 -18.76 2.56 10.56
CA GLY A 16 -17.58 2.58 11.42
C GLY A 16 -16.76 3.89 11.36
N HIS A 17 -16.96 4.75 10.36
CA HIS A 17 -16.29 6.04 10.25
C HIS A 17 -17.08 7.15 10.94
N TYR A 18 -16.96 7.22 12.27
CA TYR A 18 -17.74 8.16 13.09
C TYR A 18 -17.67 9.61 12.59
N ASP A 19 -16.48 10.15 12.33
CA ASP A 19 -16.33 11.58 11.97
C ASP A 19 -17.08 11.93 10.68
N HIS A 20 -17.09 11.01 9.70
CA HIS A 20 -17.81 11.19 8.45
C HIS A 20 -19.32 11.00 8.64
N TRP A 21 -19.72 9.92 9.31
CA TRP A 21 -21.12 9.65 9.59
C TRP A 21 -21.77 10.75 10.44
N SER A 22 -21.10 11.23 11.48
CA SER A 22 -21.64 12.28 12.36
C SER A 22 -21.86 13.59 11.62
N MET A 23 -20.96 13.93 10.69
CA MET A 23 -21.12 15.11 9.82
C MET A 23 -22.38 15.00 8.95
N LEU A 24 -22.59 13.86 8.30
CA LEU A 24 -23.76 13.62 7.45
C LEU A 24 -25.06 13.57 8.27
N MET A 25 -25.05 12.85 9.38
CA MET A 25 -26.22 12.66 10.25
C MET A 25 -26.62 13.97 10.94
N GLU A 26 -25.67 14.76 11.43
CA GLU A 26 -25.94 16.07 12.00
C GLU A 26 -26.60 16.99 10.97
N ASN A 27 -26.05 17.06 9.76
CA ASN A 27 -26.63 17.87 8.69
C ASN A 27 -28.06 17.42 8.33
N PHE A 28 -28.26 16.10 8.23
CA PHE A 28 -29.58 15.51 8.00
C PHE A 28 -30.59 15.90 9.09
N LEU A 29 -30.23 15.79 10.37
CA LEU A 29 -31.10 16.13 11.50
C LEU A 29 -31.35 17.64 11.61
N ARG A 30 -30.38 18.48 11.25
CA ARG A 30 -30.55 19.94 11.15
C ARG A 30 -31.55 20.31 10.05
N SER A 31 -31.50 19.64 8.90
CA SER A 31 -32.47 19.87 7.80
C SER A 31 -33.91 19.51 8.17
N LYS A 32 -34.09 18.64 9.18
CA LYS A 32 -35.40 18.23 9.72
C LYS A 32 -35.79 18.99 10.98
N GLU A 33 -34.97 19.92 11.46
CA GLU A 33 -35.16 20.68 12.71
C GLU A 33 -35.20 19.83 14.00
N TYR A 34 -34.56 18.65 13.98
CA TYR A 34 -34.51 17.74 15.13
C TYR A 34 -33.21 17.87 15.94
N TRP A 35 -32.20 18.54 15.38
CA TRP A 35 -30.87 18.64 15.97
C TRP A 35 -30.86 19.23 17.40
N GLN A 36 -31.69 20.22 17.70
CA GLN A 36 -31.74 20.82 19.04
C GLN A 36 -32.05 19.78 20.13
N VAL A 37 -32.99 18.87 19.86
CA VAL A 37 -33.36 17.81 20.80
C VAL A 37 -32.26 16.77 20.97
N VAL A 38 -31.51 16.50 19.90
CA VAL A 38 -30.38 15.55 19.92
C VAL A 38 -29.16 16.13 20.62
N SER A 39 -28.88 17.42 20.39
CA SER A 39 -27.75 18.14 20.98
C SER A 39 -27.98 18.47 22.44
N ASP A 40 -29.10 19.12 22.75
CA ASP A 40 -29.32 19.76 24.05
C ASP A 40 -30.15 18.85 24.96
N GLY A 41 -31.00 18.01 24.39
CA GLY A 41 -31.94 17.15 25.13
C GLY A 41 -33.29 17.84 25.35
N ILE A 42 -34.25 17.09 25.87
CA ILE A 42 -35.51 17.66 26.33
C ILE A 42 -35.31 18.13 27.78
N PRO A 43 -35.67 19.38 28.13
CA PRO A 43 -35.61 19.85 29.51
C PRO A 43 -36.48 18.97 30.42
N GLU A 44 -35.92 18.44 31.50
CA GLU A 44 -36.70 17.74 32.53
C GLU A 44 -37.68 18.73 33.19
N SER A 45 -38.95 18.34 33.29
CA SER A 45 -39.96 19.18 33.93
C SER A 45 -39.80 19.11 35.45
N GLU A 46 -39.48 20.22 36.10
CA GLU A 46 -39.48 20.29 37.57
C GLU A 46 -40.89 20.01 38.11
N VAL A 47 -41.01 18.90 38.84
CA VAL A 47 -42.22 18.42 39.50
C VAL A 47 -42.62 19.43 40.58
N GLY A 48 -43.51 20.36 40.25
CA GLY A 48 -44.07 21.30 41.23
C GLY A 48 -44.57 22.63 40.67
N SER A 49 -44.18 23.01 39.45
CA SER A 49 -44.69 24.23 38.82
C SER A 49 -45.96 23.94 38.02
N THR A 50 -47.05 24.66 38.28
CA THR A 50 -48.22 24.74 37.38
C THR A 50 -47.74 25.21 36.00
N MET A 51 -47.48 24.26 35.12
CA MET A 51 -47.07 24.52 33.74
C MET A 51 -48.25 25.18 33.02
N SER A 52 -48.03 26.41 32.53
CA SER A 52 -48.91 27.05 31.55
C SER A 52 -49.15 26.10 30.38
N GLU A 53 -50.39 26.05 29.86
CA GLU A 53 -50.76 25.20 28.70
C GLU A 53 -49.80 25.38 27.53
N ALA A 54 -49.30 26.60 27.31
CA ALA A 54 -48.33 26.90 26.25
C ALA A 54 -47.02 26.12 26.40
N ARG A 55 -46.51 25.94 27.64
CA ARG A 55 -45.26 25.23 27.90
C ARG A 55 -45.44 23.71 27.76
N LYS A 56 -46.62 23.18 28.09
CA LYS A 56 -46.93 21.75 27.87
C LYS A 56 -46.93 21.40 26.39
N THR A 57 -47.62 22.19 25.57
CA THR A 57 -47.67 22.01 24.11
C THR A 57 -46.27 22.10 23.48
N GLU A 58 -45.41 22.97 23.99
CA GLU A 58 -44.01 23.08 23.54
C GLU A 58 -43.19 21.82 23.86
N ILE A 59 -43.28 21.32 25.10
CA ILE A 59 -42.58 20.10 25.54
C ILE A 59 -43.07 18.87 24.75
N GLU A 60 -44.37 18.74 24.52
CA GLU A 60 -44.94 17.69 23.67
C GLU A 60 -44.38 17.73 22.23
N GLY A 61 -44.20 18.94 21.69
CA GLY A 61 -43.54 19.16 20.40
C GLY A 61 -42.09 18.68 20.38
N LEU A 62 -41.34 18.91 21.47
CA LEU A 62 -39.96 18.41 21.61
C LEU A 62 -39.91 16.88 21.72
N HIS A 63 -40.82 16.27 22.48
CA HIS A 63 -40.93 14.80 22.55
C HIS A 63 -41.24 14.18 21.17
N LEU A 64 -42.12 14.80 20.39
CA LEU A 64 -42.41 14.31 19.04
C LEU A 64 -41.17 14.41 18.13
N LYS A 65 -40.40 15.50 18.23
CA LYS A 65 -39.12 15.64 17.51
C LYS A 65 -38.10 14.60 17.96
N ASP A 66 -38.01 14.30 19.26
CA ASP A 66 -37.15 13.26 19.81
C ASP A 66 -37.48 11.89 19.22
N LEU A 67 -38.76 11.50 19.25
CA LEU A 67 -39.21 10.22 18.71
C LEU A 67 -38.85 10.07 17.21
N LYS A 68 -38.98 11.14 16.43
CA LYS A 68 -38.57 11.14 15.02
C LYS A 68 -37.06 11.04 14.84
N ALA A 69 -36.29 11.77 15.64
CA ALA A 69 -34.82 11.68 15.63
C ALA A 69 -34.34 10.27 16.01
N LYS A 70 -34.90 9.68 17.07
CA LYS A 70 -34.63 8.29 17.49
C LYS A 70 -34.87 7.31 16.36
N ASN A 71 -36.01 7.42 15.66
CA ASN A 71 -36.32 6.54 14.53
C ASN A 71 -35.29 6.62 13.41
N TYR A 72 -34.74 7.80 13.13
CA TYR A 72 -33.66 7.93 12.16
C TYR A 72 -32.34 7.35 12.66
N LEU A 73 -31.98 7.60 13.91
CA LEU A 73 -30.77 7.02 14.51
C LEU A 73 -30.82 5.49 14.55
N PHE A 74 -31.97 4.89 14.84
CA PHE A 74 -32.17 3.45 14.78
C PHE A 74 -32.07 2.88 13.36
N GLN A 75 -32.53 3.61 12.35
CA GLN A 75 -32.34 3.21 10.95
C GLN A 75 -30.90 3.40 10.46
N ALA A 76 -30.14 4.27 11.10
CA ALA A 76 -28.75 4.56 10.76
C ALA A 76 -27.77 3.51 11.29
N ILE A 77 -28.11 2.83 12.39
CA ILE A 77 -27.22 1.86 13.05
C ILE A 77 -27.76 0.43 12.91
N ASP A 78 -26.85 -0.52 12.72
CA ASP A 78 -27.23 -1.93 12.66
C ASP A 78 -27.50 -2.51 14.05
N HIS A 79 -28.20 -3.65 14.09
CA HIS A 79 -28.67 -4.29 15.33
C HIS A 79 -27.55 -4.57 16.33
N SER A 80 -26.39 -5.03 15.85
CA SER A 80 -25.23 -5.32 16.71
C SER A 80 -24.71 -4.07 17.44
N ILE A 81 -24.80 -2.90 16.83
CA ILE A 81 -24.41 -1.63 17.46
C ILE A 81 -25.48 -1.21 18.45
N LEU A 82 -26.76 -1.35 18.08
CA LEU A 82 -27.90 -1.03 18.92
C LEU A 82 -27.89 -1.80 20.25
N GLU A 83 -27.50 -3.08 20.23
CA GLU A 83 -27.33 -3.91 21.44
C GLU A 83 -26.25 -3.36 22.39
N THR A 84 -25.23 -2.69 21.86
CA THR A 84 -24.16 -2.13 22.70
C THR A 84 -24.52 -0.80 23.38
N ILE A 85 -25.61 -0.17 22.98
CA ILE A 85 -26.07 1.10 23.56
C ILE A 85 -26.94 0.78 24.78
N LEU A 86 -26.50 1.17 25.98
CA LEU A 86 -27.20 0.81 27.22
C LEU A 86 -28.47 1.65 27.43
N ASN A 87 -28.38 2.98 27.32
CA ASN A 87 -29.52 3.88 27.43
C ASN A 87 -29.98 4.32 26.03
N LYS A 88 -31.28 4.18 25.75
CA LYS A 88 -31.91 4.52 24.47
C LYS A 88 -33.22 5.29 24.68
N ASP A 89 -33.38 5.95 25.82
CA ASP A 89 -34.61 6.65 26.20
C ASP A 89 -34.85 7.89 25.33
N THR A 90 -33.79 8.63 25.02
CA THR A 90 -33.83 9.81 24.12
C THR A 90 -32.92 9.63 22.90
N SER A 91 -33.14 10.48 21.88
CA SER A 91 -32.24 10.57 20.73
C SER A 91 -30.84 11.05 21.12
N LYS A 92 -30.75 11.91 22.15
CA LYS A 92 -29.50 12.36 22.77
C LYS A 92 -28.71 11.19 23.37
N ASP A 93 -29.36 10.31 24.13
CA ASP A 93 -28.69 9.14 24.74
C ASP A 93 -28.01 8.24 23.69
N ILE A 94 -28.70 8.03 22.57
CA ILE A 94 -28.19 7.24 21.43
C ILE A 94 -27.00 7.95 20.78
N TRP A 95 -27.13 9.25 20.50
CA TRP A 95 -26.09 10.07 19.90
C TRP A 95 -24.83 10.13 20.76
N ASP A 96 -24.97 10.41 22.06
CA ASP A 96 -23.86 10.50 23.01
C ASP A 96 -23.18 9.15 23.21
N SER A 97 -23.95 8.05 23.22
CA SER A 97 -23.38 6.70 23.26
C SER A 97 -22.54 6.37 22.02
N MET A 98 -23.03 6.74 20.83
CA MET A 98 -22.28 6.59 19.57
C MET A 98 -21.01 7.42 19.58
N LYS A 99 -21.12 8.69 19.99
CA LYS A 99 -19.98 9.61 20.13
C LYS A 99 -18.92 9.05 21.06
N LYS A 100 -19.31 8.65 22.26
CA LYS A 100 -18.40 8.09 23.27
C LYS A 100 -17.65 6.87 22.78
N LYS A 101 -18.31 5.99 22.02
CA LYS A 101 -17.73 4.71 21.59
C LYS A 101 -16.84 4.84 20.35
N TYR A 102 -17.20 5.71 19.40
CA TYR A 102 -16.58 5.70 18.08
C TYR A 102 -15.81 6.96 17.71
N GLN A 103 -15.98 8.08 18.43
CA GLN A 103 -15.24 9.32 18.16
C GLN A 103 -13.72 9.09 18.26
N GLY A 104 -12.98 9.51 17.23
CA GLY A 104 -11.52 9.35 17.16
C GLY A 104 -11.00 7.91 16.98
N SER A 105 -11.87 6.88 17.09
CA SER A 105 -11.45 5.47 17.00
C SER A 105 -10.96 5.09 15.59
N ALA A 106 -11.64 5.56 14.54
CA ALA A 106 -11.24 5.30 13.15
C ALA A 106 -9.89 5.96 12.82
N ARG A 107 -9.70 7.21 13.27
CA ARG A 107 -8.43 7.94 13.13
C ARG A 107 -7.29 7.22 13.84
N ALA A 108 -7.51 6.79 15.08
CA ALA A 108 -6.51 6.05 15.86
C ALA A 108 -6.12 4.73 15.19
N LYS A 109 -7.09 3.94 14.73
CA LYS A 109 -6.84 2.68 13.99
C LYS A 109 -6.07 2.92 12.68
N ARG A 110 -6.41 3.96 11.92
CA ARG A 110 -5.70 4.32 10.68
C ARG A 110 -4.24 4.71 10.95
N GLN A 111 -4.00 5.50 12.00
CA GLN A 111 -2.64 5.88 12.39
C GLN A 111 -1.81 4.66 12.83
N GLN A 112 -2.41 3.73 13.56
CA GLN A 112 -1.76 2.46 13.92
C GLN A 112 -1.41 1.63 12.68
N LEU A 113 -2.33 1.50 11.72
CA LEU A 113 -2.07 0.78 10.46
C LEU A 113 -0.92 1.40 9.67
N GLN A 114 -0.89 2.73 9.53
CA GLN A 114 0.19 3.44 8.86
C GLN A 114 1.54 3.23 9.56
N THR A 115 1.54 3.27 10.89
CA THR A 115 2.74 2.98 11.68
C THR A 115 3.23 1.55 11.43
N LEU A 116 2.32 0.58 11.36
CA LEU A 116 2.66 -0.81 11.09
C LEU A 116 3.20 -1.01 9.67
N HIS A 117 2.58 -0.38 8.67
CA HIS A 117 3.06 -0.37 7.28
C HIS A 117 4.48 0.20 7.19
N SER A 118 4.73 1.35 7.83
CA SER A 118 6.07 1.96 7.85
C SER A 118 7.11 1.06 8.53
N LYS A 119 6.74 0.41 9.64
CA LYS A 119 7.62 -0.58 10.32
C LYS A 119 7.90 -1.78 9.43
N PHE A 120 6.89 -2.31 8.75
CA PHE A 120 7.05 -3.45 7.85
C PHE A 120 7.95 -3.09 6.65
N LYS A 121 7.73 -1.95 6.00
CA LYS A 121 8.60 -1.43 4.93
C LYS A 121 10.05 -1.34 5.40
N THR A 122 10.28 -0.74 6.57
CA THR A 122 11.61 -0.60 7.17
C THR A 122 12.28 -1.95 7.46
N LEU A 123 11.54 -2.91 8.03
CA LEU A 123 12.07 -4.24 8.33
C LEU A 123 12.45 -5.00 7.06
N ARG A 124 11.62 -4.90 6.02
CA ARG A 124 11.89 -5.49 4.71
C ARG A 124 13.16 -4.92 4.08
N MET A 125 13.26 -3.59 3.98
CA MET A 125 14.45 -2.91 3.44
C MET A 125 15.73 -3.37 4.16
N LYS A 126 15.71 -3.35 5.50
CA LYS A 126 16.85 -3.82 6.30
C LYS A 126 17.20 -5.29 6.06
N SER A 127 16.20 -6.13 5.80
CA SER A 127 16.43 -7.55 5.51
C SER A 127 17.10 -7.72 4.15
N VAL A 128 16.62 -7.01 3.12
CA VAL A 128 17.21 -7.00 1.77
C VAL A 128 18.65 -6.49 1.82
N GLU A 129 18.90 -5.33 2.45
CA GLU A 129 20.26 -4.79 2.60
C GLU A 129 21.21 -5.78 3.29
N LYS A 130 20.73 -6.47 4.33
CA LYS A 130 21.53 -7.46 5.06
C LYS A 130 21.88 -8.66 4.19
N ILE A 131 20.93 -9.14 3.37
CA ILE A 131 21.17 -10.23 2.41
C ILE A 131 22.23 -9.79 1.40
N LEU A 132 22.04 -8.65 0.75
CA LEU A 132 22.97 -8.12 -0.26
C LEU A 132 24.40 -7.95 0.31
N ARG A 133 24.55 -7.37 1.50
CA ARG A 133 25.86 -7.22 2.18
C ARG A 133 26.53 -8.53 2.53
N SER A 134 25.76 -9.60 2.72
CA SER A 134 26.29 -10.94 3.05
C SER A 134 26.67 -11.76 1.81
N MET A 135 26.41 -11.26 0.61
CA MET A 135 26.70 -11.98 -0.62
C MET A 135 28.20 -12.06 -0.91
N THR A 136 28.58 -13.16 -1.57
CA THR A 136 29.97 -13.36 -2.02
C THR A 136 30.27 -12.48 -3.25
N PRO A 137 31.56 -12.19 -3.54
CA PRO A 137 31.94 -11.39 -4.71
C PRO A 137 31.40 -11.90 -6.05
N LYS A 138 31.05 -13.19 -6.14
CA LYS A 138 30.43 -13.83 -7.32
C LYS A 138 29.09 -13.18 -7.71
N PHE A 139 28.41 -12.49 -6.79
CA PHE A 139 27.13 -11.80 -7.02
C PHE A 139 27.23 -10.27 -7.06
N ASN A 140 28.45 -9.70 -7.07
CA ASN A 140 28.64 -8.25 -7.03
C ASN A 140 27.86 -7.50 -8.13
N PHE A 141 27.77 -8.06 -9.33
CA PHE A 141 27.02 -7.44 -10.42
C PHE A 141 25.53 -7.26 -10.07
N VAL A 142 24.90 -8.29 -9.49
CA VAL A 142 23.50 -8.24 -9.03
C VAL A 142 23.33 -7.22 -7.91
N VAL A 143 24.26 -7.18 -6.95
CA VAL A 143 24.24 -6.22 -5.85
C VAL A 143 24.33 -4.78 -6.39
N PHE A 144 25.29 -4.49 -7.26
CA PHE A 144 25.45 -3.15 -7.83
C PHE A 144 24.24 -2.71 -8.66
N SER A 145 23.66 -3.60 -9.46
CA SER A 145 22.46 -3.28 -10.25
C SER A 145 21.26 -2.92 -9.37
N ILE A 146 21.06 -3.62 -8.25
CA ILE A 146 19.96 -3.34 -7.31
C ILE A 146 20.20 -2.02 -6.55
N GLU A 147 21.44 -1.75 -6.15
CA GLU A 147 21.81 -0.51 -5.46
C GLU A 147 21.70 0.72 -6.38
N GLU A 148 22.13 0.60 -7.64
CA GLU A 148 22.03 1.65 -8.66
C GLU A 148 20.58 1.94 -9.05
N ALA A 149 19.72 0.91 -9.08
CA ALA A 149 18.30 1.06 -9.38
C ALA A 149 17.48 1.72 -8.25
N HIS A 150 18.07 1.98 -7.07
CA HIS A 150 17.36 2.44 -5.86
C HIS A 150 16.17 1.57 -5.45
N ASP A 151 16.14 0.32 -5.91
CA ASP A 151 14.97 -0.55 -5.86
C ASP A 151 14.79 -1.26 -4.50
N ILE A 152 15.73 -1.09 -3.57
CA ILE A 152 15.68 -1.71 -2.23
C ILE A 152 14.41 -1.30 -1.46
N GLU A 153 13.86 -0.12 -1.76
CA GLU A 153 12.62 0.36 -1.15
C GLU A 153 11.38 -0.45 -1.53
N GLU A 154 11.35 -1.01 -2.74
CA GLU A 154 10.20 -1.69 -3.33
C GLU A 154 10.44 -3.17 -3.59
N LEU A 155 11.69 -3.64 -3.58
CA LEU A 155 12.11 -5.02 -3.76
C LEU A 155 11.60 -5.94 -2.64
N SER A 156 10.87 -6.98 -3.00
CA SER A 156 10.48 -8.07 -2.11
C SER A 156 11.61 -9.09 -1.93
N ILE A 157 11.51 -9.88 -0.86
CA ILE A 157 12.47 -10.96 -0.61
C ILE A 157 12.35 -12.05 -1.70
N ASP A 158 11.14 -12.31 -2.19
CA ASP A 158 10.88 -13.33 -3.21
C ASP A 158 11.47 -12.93 -4.58
N GLU A 159 11.35 -11.65 -4.94
CA GLU A 159 11.98 -11.09 -6.15
C GLU A 159 13.51 -11.15 -6.05
N LEU A 160 14.07 -10.76 -4.91
CA LEU A 160 15.51 -10.87 -4.65
C LEU A 160 15.98 -12.32 -4.77
N GLN A 161 15.29 -13.26 -4.13
CA GLN A 161 15.62 -14.69 -4.19
C GLN A 161 15.54 -15.23 -5.61
N SER A 162 14.51 -14.86 -6.36
CA SER A 162 14.33 -15.28 -7.76
C SER A 162 15.46 -14.77 -8.64
N SER A 163 15.83 -13.50 -8.49
CA SER A 163 16.95 -12.88 -9.23
C SER A 163 18.28 -13.59 -8.92
N LEU A 164 18.56 -13.84 -7.64
CA LEU A 164 19.78 -14.55 -7.21
C LEU A 164 19.84 -15.99 -7.75
N LEU A 165 18.73 -16.73 -7.71
CA LEU A 165 18.66 -18.10 -8.20
C LEU A 165 18.90 -18.18 -9.71
N ILE A 166 18.28 -17.27 -10.47
CA ILE A 166 18.46 -17.20 -11.93
C ILE A 166 19.94 -16.89 -12.25
N HIS A 167 20.56 -15.97 -11.52
CA HIS A 167 21.96 -15.62 -11.71
C HIS A 167 22.89 -16.81 -11.40
N GLU A 168 22.64 -17.55 -10.33
CA GLU A 168 23.41 -18.74 -9.98
C GLU A 168 23.32 -19.83 -11.09
N GLN A 169 22.13 -20.06 -11.63
CA GLN A 169 21.93 -21.01 -12.74
C GLN A 169 22.69 -20.59 -14.00
N LYS A 170 22.66 -19.30 -14.35
CA LYS A 170 23.38 -18.76 -15.51
C LYS A 170 24.89 -18.93 -15.36
N ILE A 171 25.45 -18.61 -14.20
CA ILE A 171 26.89 -18.80 -13.98
C ILE A 171 27.25 -20.30 -14.07
N THR A 172 26.44 -21.18 -13.47
CA THR A 172 26.67 -22.63 -13.53
C THR A 172 26.67 -23.15 -14.97
N GLN A 173 25.79 -22.63 -15.82
CA GLN A 173 25.72 -23.00 -17.24
C GLN A 173 26.93 -22.49 -18.02
N GLN A 174 27.34 -21.24 -17.78
CA GLN A 174 28.50 -20.63 -18.42
C GLN A 174 29.81 -21.37 -18.06
N GLU A 175 29.98 -21.79 -16.80
CA GLU A 175 31.13 -22.58 -16.36
C GLU A 175 31.22 -23.92 -17.13
N LYS A 176 30.08 -24.57 -17.39
CA LYS A 176 30.03 -25.82 -18.19
C LYS A 176 30.40 -25.59 -19.65
N GLU A 177 29.90 -24.52 -20.25
CA GLU A 177 30.20 -24.17 -21.65
C GLU A 177 31.67 -23.80 -21.85
N GLU A 178 32.25 -23.04 -20.91
CA GLU A 178 33.66 -22.66 -20.95
C GLU A 178 34.59 -23.88 -20.82
N GLN A 179 34.24 -24.87 -19.99
CA GLN A 179 34.98 -26.13 -19.88
C GLN A 179 34.89 -26.98 -21.15
N ALA A 180 33.71 -27.04 -21.80
CA ALA A 180 33.55 -27.73 -23.08
C ALA A 180 34.38 -27.07 -24.21
N LEU A 181 34.43 -25.74 -24.24
CA LEU A 181 35.24 -24.97 -25.19
C LEU A 181 36.75 -25.18 -24.98
N LYS A 182 37.22 -25.17 -23.73
CA LYS A 182 38.63 -25.42 -23.38
C LYS A 182 39.08 -26.82 -23.80
N SER A 183 38.29 -27.85 -23.51
CA SER A 183 38.60 -29.23 -23.93
C SER A 183 38.66 -29.40 -25.45
N SER A 184 37.75 -28.75 -26.18
CA SER A 184 37.75 -28.76 -27.66
C SER A 184 38.96 -28.03 -28.25
N THR A 185 39.52 -27.06 -27.53
CA THR A 185 40.69 -26.28 -27.96
C THR A 185 41.99 -27.02 -27.69
N GLU A 186 42.11 -27.74 -26.57
CA GLU A 186 43.27 -28.60 -26.25
C GLU A 186 43.38 -29.82 -27.18
N ILE A 187 42.26 -30.39 -27.64
CA ILE A 187 42.27 -31.48 -28.63
C ILE A 187 42.81 -30.99 -29.99
N ARG A 188 42.61 -29.71 -30.34
CA ARG A 188 43.11 -29.12 -31.59
C ARG A 188 44.60 -28.78 -31.56
N SER A 189 45.17 -28.46 -30.40
CA SER A 189 46.59 -28.10 -30.28
C SER A 189 47.54 -29.31 -30.30
N THR A 190 47.03 -30.52 -30.07
CA THR A 190 47.83 -31.76 -30.09
C THR A 190 47.92 -32.44 -31.46
N SER A 191 47.22 -31.95 -32.49
CA SER A 191 47.11 -32.60 -33.81
C SER A 191 47.74 -31.83 -34.99
N LYS A 192 48.75 -30.98 -34.77
CA LYS A 192 49.53 -30.37 -35.87
C LYS A 192 51.04 -30.60 -35.71
N GLY A 193 51.45 -31.83 -36.00
CA GLY A 193 52.79 -32.09 -36.50
C GLY A 193 52.84 -31.96 -38.02
N SER A 194 53.57 -30.97 -38.54
CA SER A 194 54.65 -31.19 -39.51
C SER A 194 55.28 -29.86 -39.93
N LYS A 195 56.63 -29.85 -39.91
CA LYS A 195 57.55 -28.77 -40.31
C LYS A 195 57.17 -28.16 -41.66
N HIS A 196 57.50 -26.90 -41.91
CA HIS A 196 58.26 -26.42 -43.10
C HIS A 196 58.76 -24.98 -42.86
N LYS A 197 60.01 -24.75 -43.27
CA LYS A 197 60.86 -23.58 -43.03
C LYS A 197 60.66 -22.57 -44.17
N GLY A 198 60.26 -21.33 -43.85
CA GLY A 198 60.08 -20.26 -44.84
C GLY A 198 60.31 -18.89 -44.22
N LYS A 199 61.33 -18.19 -44.70
CA LYS A 199 61.81 -16.88 -44.26
C LYS A 199 61.28 -15.87 -45.29
N SER A 200 60.36 -14.96 -44.92
CA SER A 200 60.18 -13.72 -45.67
C SER A 200 59.48 -12.63 -44.84
N ARG A 201 59.98 -11.41 -45.04
CA ARG A 201 59.55 -10.14 -44.45
C ARG A 201 58.21 -9.71 -45.07
N GLY A 202 57.32 -9.18 -44.24
CA GLY A 202 56.08 -8.56 -44.70
C GLY A 202 55.44 -7.73 -43.58
N SER A 203 55.38 -6.43 -43.81
CA SER A 203 54.65 -5.43 -43.01
C SER A 203 53.20 -5.86 -42.78
N ASN A 204 52.66 -5.65 -41.57
CA ASN A 204 51.25 -5.34 -41.41
C ASN A 204 50.96 -4.76 -40.02
N ASP A 205 50.71 -3.46 -40.05
CA ASP A 205 49.90 -2.69 -39.12
C ASP A 205 48.52 -3.36 -38.93
N ARG A 206 48.32 -4.07 -37.81
CA ARG A 206 47.04 -4.69 -37.40
C ARG A 206 46.91 -4.75 -35.87
N GLY A 207 47.32 -3.70 -35.19
CA GLY A 207 47.23 -3.61 -33.73
C GLY A 207 46.26 -2.52 -33.31
N ASN A 208 44.95 -2.69 -33.52
CA ASN A 208 43.96 -1.97 -32.68
C ASN A 208 42.50 -2.43 -32.78
N ASN A 209 42.14 -3.30 -33.73
CA ASN A 209 40.73 -3.69 -33.89
C ASN A 209 40.25 -4.73 -32.87
N GLN A 210 41.14 -5.51 -32.25
CA GLN A 210 40.75 -6.52 -31.26
C GLN A 210 40.42 -5.93 -29.89
N GLU A 211 41.15 -4.92 -29.44
CA GLU A 211 40.85 -4.25 -28.16
C GLU A 211 39.60 -3.39 -28.26
N HIS A 212 39.42 -2.64 -29.35
CA HIS A 212 38.18 -1.90 -29.57
C HIS A 212 36.96 -2.81 -29.73
N GLN A 213 37.09 -3.96 -30.41
CA GLN A 213 36.01 -4.96 -30.48
C GLN A 213 35.73 -5.60 -29.12
N GLN A 214 36.75 -5.88 -28.31
CA GLN A 214 36.55 -6.38 -26.94
C GLN A 214 35.86 -5.33 -26.07
N PHE A 215 36.26 -4.06 -26.12
CA PHE A 215 35.61 -2.99 -25.36
C PHE A 215 34.17 -2.76 -25.81
N THR A 216 33.89 -2.73 -27.12
CA THR A 216 32.50 -2.59 -27.59
C THR A 216 31.65 -3.82 -27.27
N GLN A 217 32.22 -5.02 -27.29
CA GLN A 217 31.52 -6.24 -26.88
C GLN A 217 31.22 -6.23 -25.38
N ILE A 218 32.16 -5.80 -24.54
CA ILE A 218 31.97 -5.68 -23.09
C ILE A 218 30.90 -4.64 -22.77
N TYR A 219 30.91 -3.48 -23.44
CA TYR A 219 29.88 -2.46 -23.26
C TYR A 219 28.50 -2.89 -23.79
N ALA A 220 28.44 -3.64 -24.89
CA ALA A 220 27.20 -4.19 -25.42
C ALA A 220 26.62 -5.28 -24.50
N ASP A 221 27.48 -6.14 -23.95
CA ASP A 221 27.08 -7.17 -22.98
C ASP A 221 26.63 -6.54 -21.65
N LEU A 222 27.32 -5.50 -21.16
CA LEU A 222 26.87 -4.75 -19.98
C LEU A 222 25.53 -4.05 -20.25
N SER A 223 25.35 -3.44 -21.42
CA SER A 223 24.10 -2.77 -21.79
C SER A 223 22.93 -3.76 -21.94
N LEU A 224 23.16 -4.93 -22.53
CA LEU A 224 22.15 -5.99 -22.66
C LEU A 224 21.81 -6.63 -21.31
N GLN A 225 22.80 -6.81 -20.43
CA GLN A 225 22.54 -7.32 -19.08
C GLN A 225 21.80 -6.30 -18.22
N HIS A 226 22.16 -5.01 -18.32
CA HIS A 226 21.44 -3.94 -17.63
C HIS A 226 19.99 -3.84 -18.16
N GLN A 227 19.78 -3.92 -19.48
CA GLN A 227 18.44 -3.89 -20.08
C GLN A 227 17.60 -5.13 -19.72
N MET A 228 18.23 -6.31 -19.61
CA MET A 228 17.54 -7.51 -19.14
C MET A 228 17.15 -7.40 -17.67
N VAL A 229 18.00 -6.81 -16.83
CA VAL A 229 17.71 -6.63 -15.39
C VAL A 229 16.59 -5.60 -15.20
N VAL A 230 16.60 -4.49 -15.95
CA VAL A 230 15.52 -3.49 -15.96
C VAL A 230 14.18 -4.11 -16.38
N ASN A 231 14.18 -5.03 -17.35
CA ASN A 231 12.97 -5.73 -17.80
C ASN A 231 12.52 -6.89 -16.90
N ILE A 232 13.32 -7.28 -15.90
CA ILE A 232 12.96 -8.30 -14.90
C ILE A 232 12.39 -7.65 -13.64
N ILE A 233 12.71 -6.39 -13.40
CA ILE A 233 12.31 -5.62 -12.22
C ILE A 233 11.01 -4.80 -12.46
N LEU A 234 10.66 -4.48 -13.70
CA LEU A 234 9.40 -3.81 -14.11
C LEU A 234 8.40 -4.78 -14.73
#